data_AF-A0A1T2X013-F1
#
_entry.id   AF-A0A1T2X013-F1
#
_cell.length_a   1.000
_cell.length_b   1.000
_cell.length_c   1.000
_cell.angle_alpha   90.00
_cell.angle_beta   90.00
_cell.angle_gamma   90.00
#
_symmetry.space_group_name_H-M   'P 1'
#
loop_
_entity.id
_entity.type
_entity.pdbx_description
1 polymer ?
#
loop_
_entity_poly.entity_id
_entity_poly.type
_entity_poly.pdbx_seq_one_letter_code
_entity_poly.pdbx_strand_id
1 'polypeptide(L)'
;MYTLIQRVEQTAGIHGLWTYGDTIVVAVSGGPDSMALLHVLHYLAAPERYRLKLIVAHVNHGFREESHEEARMVARVAEELGLPCEMTKINMPAIIQHTGMNGQAAAREQRYAFLHHVAEQYGATHLALAHHADDQAETVMMRLIRGSGASGLAGMAIHRTEKNLELIRPFLRINKTDLMAYCDASGIAYAIDQSNDSRKYVRNQIRLDVLPFLGQYNQQITKALNRTADLLGADNDYLEQVAVERLQAIVKSDRGGYRLERKDFQGAHVALQRRFIKLILSYLAQKMDSDTDAFDYDKIEAIRQGIIQTQPTTWKLDISEHIECIRAYEHIDFIHKHDSQDPASYLYRMEQASGEQSLPADNGLLRWEGIQQDSSLKSRLKPRHRYEAYFDANSVKLPLVVRNRRPGDRMRILGLNGTKKVQDIFIDDKIAPNLREQWPVITDATDTILWIPGIRRSSHAIVEEDTTQLLRMELCKQEGSQHQL
;
A
#
# COMPACT_ATOMS: atom_id res chain seq x y z
N MET A 1 16.13 22.54 -37.69
CA MET A 1 16.00 21.08 -37.85
C MET A 1 16.87 20.31 -36.84
N TYR A 2 18.20 20.48 -36.82
CA TYR A 2 19.11 19.72 -35.92
C TYR A 2 18.93 19.95 -34.41
N THR A 3 18.49 21.14 -34.00
CA THR A 3 18.39 21.51 -32.57
C THR A 3 17.34 20.72 -31.78
N LEU A 4 16.19 20.38 -32.37
CA LEU A 4 15.18 19.58 -31.67
C LEU A 4 15.64 18.14 -31.46
N ILE A 5 16.14 17.52 -32.53
CA ILE A 5 16.61 16.13 -32.50
C ILE A 5 17.76 15.96 -31.50
N GLN A 6 18.72 16.88 -31.49
CA GLN A 6 19.83 16.87 -30.52
C GLN A 6 19.34 16.96 -29.07
N ARG A 7 18.32 17.79 -28.79
CA ARG A 7 17.73 17.89 -27.44
C ARG A 7 17.05 16.59 -27.03
N VAL A 8 16.36 15.93 -27.95
CA VAL A 8 15.72 14.64 -27.69
C VAL A 8 16.76 13.55 -27.46
N GLU A 9 17.81 13.51 -28.28
CA GLU A 9 18.93 12.57 -28.16
C GLU A 9 19.67 12.76 -26.83
N GLN A 10 19.93 14.00 -26.43
CA GLN A 10 20.49 14.31 -25.11
C GLN A 10 19.57 13.85 -23.96
N THR A 11 18.27 14.11 -24.08
CA THR A 11 17.27 13.70 -23.08
C THR A 11 17.20 12.18 -22.97
N ALA A 12 17.23 11.47 -24.10
CA ALA A 12 17.26 10.02 -24.15
C ALA A 12 18.50 9.44 -23.49
N GLY A 13 19.67 10.04 -23.71
CA GLY A 13 20.93 9.64 -23.07
C GLY A 13 20.96 9.86 -21.57
N ILE A 14 20.47 11.01 -21.08
CA ILE A 14 20.43 11.33 -19.64
C ILE A 14 19.49 10.41 -18.88
N HIS A 15 18.32 10.12 -19.46
CA HIS A 15 17.25 9.39 -18.78
C HIS A 15 17.14 7.92 -19.19
N GLY A 16 18.04 7.43 -20.06
CA GLY A 16 18.01 6.05 -20.55
C GLY A 16 16.69 5.67 -21.21
N LEU A 17 16.13 6.53 -22.06
CA LEU A 17 14.78 6.31 -22.62
C LEU A 17 14.69 5.11 -23.57
N TRP A 18 15.80 4.71 -24.16
CA TRP A 18 15.93 3.52 -25.01
C TRP A 18 17.41 3.17 -25.16
N THR A 19 17.67 1.95 -25.60
CA THR A 19 18.99 1.43 -25.96
C THR A 19 19.05 1.03 -27.43
N TYR A 20 20.23 0.60 -27.89
CA TYR A 20 20.43 0.21 -29.29
C TYR A 20 19.60 -1.03 -29.63
N GLY A 21 18.80 -0.96 -30.70
CA GLY A 21 18.01 -2.08 -31.20
C GLY A 21 16.65 -2.27 -30.53
N ASP A 22 16.27 -1.39 -29.60
CA ASP A 22 14.97 -1.45 -28.92
C ASP A 22 13.79 -1.30 -29.88
N THR A 23 12.70 -1.97 -29.52
CA THR A 23 11.44 -1.90 -30.25
C THR A 23 10.48 -0.96 -29.52
N ILE A 24 10.04 0.10 -30.22
CA ILE A 24 9.24 1.19 -29.66
C ILE A 24 7.92 1.31 -30.41
N VAL A 25 6.80 1.21 -29.68
CA VAL A 25 5.49 1.63 -30.19
C VAL A 25 5.38 3.15 -30.04
N VAL A 26 5.08 3.85 -31.12
CA VAL A 26 4.86 5.31 -31.12
C VAL A 26 3.37 5.57 -31.19
N ALA A 27 2.80 6.16 -30.14
CA ALA A 27 1.39 6.54 -30.14
C ALA A 27 1.18 7.82 -30.94
N VAL A 28 0.53 7.70 -32.10
CA VAL A 28 0.34 8.81 -33.05
C VAL A 28 -1.14 9.18 -33.11
N SER A 29 -1.49 10.38 -32.64
CA SER A 29 -2.88 10.87 -32.72
C SER A 29 -3.20 11.55 -34.04
N GLY A 30 -2.18 11.91 -34.84
CA GLY A 30 -2.33 12.72 -36.06
C GLY A 30 -2.16 14.22 -35.81
N GLY A 31 -2.10 14.65 -34.55
CA GLY A 31 -1.77 16.03 -34.18
C GLY A 31 -0.27 16.35 -34.30
N PRO A 32 0.09 17.65 -34.30
CA PRO A 32 1.45 18.11 -34.56
C PRO A 32 2.50 17.48 -33.64
N ASP A 33 2.20 17.38 -32.34
CA ASP A 33 3.14 16.86 -31.34
C ASP A 33 3.49 15.39 -31.62
N SER A 34 2.49 14.59 -31.97
CA SER A 34 2.68 13.16 -32.25
C SER A 34 3.34 12.88 -33.60
N MET A 35 3.07 13.72 -34.60
CA MET A 35 3.71 13.63 -35.92
C MET A 35 5.18 14.06 -35.84
N ALA A 36 5.48 15.12 -35.07
CA ALA A 36 6.86 15.50 -34.75
C ALA A 36 7.61 14.37 -34.03
N LEU A 37 6.97 13.71 -33.05
CA LEU A 37 7.57 12.61 -32.31
C LEU A 37 7.93 11.44 -33.25
N LEU A 38 7.00 11.04 -34.11
CA LEU A 38 7.24 9.99 -35.09
C LEU A 38 8.44 10.32 -35.99
N HIS A 39 8.47 11.53 -36.55
CA HIS A 39 9.54 11.94 -37.45
C HIS A 39 10.91 12.01 -36.75
N VAL A 40 10.96 12.55 -35.52
CA VAL A 40 12.22 12.59 -34.73
C VAL A 40 12.71 11.18 -34.39
N LEU A 41 11.81 10.29 -33.93
CA LEU A 41 12.19 8.92 -33.61
C LEU A 41 12.62 8.15 -34.86
N HIS A 42 11.96 8.34 -36.01
CA HIS A 42 12.37 7.72 -37.27
C HIS A 42 13.79 8.12 -37.67
N TYR A 43 14.13 9.41 -37.53
CA TYR A 43 15.50 9.86 -37.77
C TYR A 43 16.51 9.23 -36.79
N LEU A 44 16.14 9.08 -35.51
CA LEU A 44 17.00 8.43 -34.51
C LEU A 44 17.08 6.90 -34.67
N ALA A 45 16.10 6.30 -35.34
CA ALA A 45 16.03 4.87 -35.62
C ALA A 45 17.04 4.40 -36.68
N ALA A 46 17.71 5.34 -37.36
CA ALA A 46 18.69 5.00 -38.39
C ALA A 46 19.79 4.04 -37.87
N PRO A 47 20.30 3.10 -38.70
CA PRO A 47 21.27 2.09 -38.30
C PRO A 47 22.56 2.64 -37.69
N GLU A 48 23.01 3.80 -38.18
CA GLU A 48 24.18 4.54 -37.71
C GLU A 48 23.98 5.26 -36.36
N ARG A 49 22.76 5.24 -35.83
CA ARG A 49 22.40 5.82 -34.52
C ARG A 49 22.00 4.71 -33.55
N TYR A 50 20.70 4.52 -33.35
CA TYR A 50 20.17 3.58 -32.35
C TYR A 50 19.58 2.31 -32.95
N ARG A 51 19.39 2.24 -34.29
CA ARG A 51 18.78 1.09 -34.97
C ARG A 51 17.44 0.67 -34.33
N LEU A 52 16.62 1.64 -33.96
CA LEU A 52 15.33 1.39 -33.29
C LEU A 52 14.36 0.74 -34.26
N LYS A 53 13.52 -0.14 -33.75
CA LYS A 53 12.38 -0.70 -34.49
C LYS A 53 11.13 0.06 -34.08
N LEU A 54 10.55 0.82 -34.99
CA LEU A 54 9.39 1.65 -34.69
C LEU A 54 8.11 1.01 -35.22
N ILE A 55 7.05 1.07 -34.42
CA ILE A 55 5.69 0.67 -34.81
C ILE A 55 4.77 1.85 -34.54
N VAL A 56 4.06 2.31 -35.57
CA VAL A 56 3.05 3.37 -35.43
C VAL A 56 1.77 2.75 -34.89
N ALA A 57 1.21 3.34 -33.82
CA ALA A 57 -0.08 2.94 -33.29
C ALA A 57 -1.02 4.14 -33.22
N HIS A 58 -2.14 4.08 -33.94
CA HIS A 58 -3.15 5.14 -33.98
C HIS A 58 -4.50 4.65 -33.49
N VAL A 59 -5.16 5.47 -32.67
CA VAL A 59 -6.48 5.18 -32.12
C VAL A 59 -7.47 6.20 -32.65
N ASN A 60 -8.38 5.74 -33.49
CA ASN A 60 -9.50 6.54 -33.96
C ASN A 60 -10.65 6.46 -32.96
N HIS A 61 -10.92 7.58 -32.27
CA HIS A 61 -11.98 7.65 -31.26
C HIS A 61 -13.41 7.70 -31.83
N GLY A 62 -13.56 7.79 -33.16
CA GLY A 62 -14.83 7.59 -33.86
C GLY A 62 -15.89 8.68 -33.64
N PHE A 63 -15.51 9.84 -33.11
CA PHE A 63 -16.46 10.91 -32.75
C PHE A 63 -16.82 11.84 -33.93
N ARG A 64 -16.02 11.88 -35.01
CA ARG A 64 -16.20 12.82 -36.14
C ARG A 64 -15.75 12.18 -37.46
N GLU A 65 -16.24 12.72 -38.58
CA GLU A 65 -15.72 12.37 -39.92
C GLU A 65 -14.24 12.79 -40.10
N GLU A 66 -13.81 13.89 -39.48
CA GLU A 66 -12.42 14.37 -39.46
C GLU A 66 -11.44 13.30 -38.96
N SER A 67 -11.86 12.45 -38.02
CA SER A 67 -11.03 11.36 -37.49
C SER A 67 -10.71 10.29 -38.54
N HIS A 68 -11.46 10.21 -39.64
CA HIS A 68 -11.11 9.35 -40.76
C HIS A 68 -10.00 9.92 -41.63
N GLU A 69 -9.95 11.24 -41.81
CA GLU A 69 -8.88 11.91 -42.54
C GLU A 69 -7.57 11.90 -41.76
N GLU A 70 -7.63 12.09 -40.44
CA GLU A 70 -6.49 11.92 -39.52
C GLU A 70 -5.88 10.53 -39.63
N ALA A 71 -6.70 9.47 -39.55
CA ALA A 71 -6.22 8.09 -39.68
C ALA A 71 -5.57 7.84 -41.05
N ARG A 72 -6.16 8.34 -42.15
CA ARG A 72 -5.58 8.22 -43.50
C ARG A 72 -4.24 8.96 -43.61
N MET A 73 -4.12 10.13 -42.99
CA MET A 73 -2.88 10.90 -42.98
C MET A 73 -1.78 10.13 -42.23
N VAL A 74 -2.08 9.63 -41.03
CA VAL A 74 -1.10 8.87 -40.24
C VAL A 74 -0.65 7.61 -40.98
N ALA A 75 -1.57 6.87 -41.61
CA ALA A 75 -1.26 5.67 -42.38
C ALA A 75 -0.33 5.99 -43.56
N ARG A 76 -0.61 7.07 -44.30
CA ARG A 76 0.21 7.52 -45.42
C ARG A 76 1.62 7.89 -44.97
N VAL A 77 1.74 8.67 -43.89
CA VAL A 77 3.06 9.06 -43.36
C VAL A 77 3.82 7.83 -42.86
N ALA A 78 3.16 6.87 -42.22
CA ALA A 78 3.82 5.64 -41.79
C ALA A 78 4.34 4.82 -42.99
N GLU A 79 3.56 4.73 -44.08
CA GLU A 79 3.94 4.06 -45.32
C GLU A 79 5.12 4.77 -46.01
N GLU A 80 5.09 6.10 -46.12
CA GLU A 80 6.18 6.92 -46.67
C GLU A 80 7.49 6.73 -45.89
N LEU A 81 7.41 6.53 -44.57
CA LEU A 81 8.55 6.25 -43.69
C LEU A 81 8.92 4.75 -43.63
N GLY A 82 8.18 3.87 -44.32
CA GLY A 82 8.42 2.43 -44.33
C GLY A 82 8.20 1.74 -42.98
N LEU A 83 7.28 2.26 -42.16
CA LEU A 83 7.02 1.78 -40.80
C LEU A 83 5.70 0.97 -40.72
N PRO A 84 5.66 -0.13 -39.94
CA PRO A 84 4.42 -0.80 -39.60
C PRO A 84 3.43 0.17 -38.91
N CYS A 85 2.16 0.10 -39.29
CA CYS A 85 1.11 0.97 -38.77
C CYS A 85 -0.12 0.17 -38.34
N GLU A 86 -0.35 0.11 -37.03
CA GLU A 86 -1.53 -0.51 -36.42
C GLU A 86 -2.58 0.55 -36.09
N MET A 87 -3.83 0.27 -36.44
CA MET A 87 -4.94 1.19 -36.21
C MET A 87 -6.14 0.47 -35.63
N THR A 88 -6.82 1.13 -34.68
CA THR A 88 -8.11 0.67 -34.18
C THR A 88 -9.14 1.79 -34.16
N LYS A 89 -10.42 1.41 -34.19
CA LYS A 89 -11.54 2.33 -34.00
C LYS A 89 -12.26 1.97 -32.71
N ILE A 90 -12.34 2.92 -31.78
CA ILE A 90 -13.04 2.73 -30.50
C ILE A 90 -14.51 3.16 -30.66
N ASN A 91 -15.44 2.25 -30.38
CA ASN A 91 -16.87 2.56 -30.32
C ASN A 91 -17.26 3.06 -28.92
N MET A 92 -17.05 4.35 -28.69
CA MET A 92 -17.26 4.99 -27.39
C MET A 92 -18.70 4.88 -26.83
N PRO A 93 -19.78 5.03 -27.62
CA PRO A 93 -21.15 4.82 -27.15
C PRO A 93 -21.40 3.44 -26.53
N ALA A 94 -20.91 2.36 -27.15
CA ALA A 94 -21.07 1.01 -26.62
C ALA A 94 -20.33 0.83 -25.29
N ILE A 95 -19.14 1.43 -25.16
CA ILE A 95 -18.29 1.27 -23.98
C ILE A 95 -18.84 2.02 -22.77
N ILE A 96 -19.38 3.22 -22.96
CA ILE A 96 -20.00 4.00 -21.88
C ILE A 96 -21.22 3.26 -21.32
N GLN A 97 -22.03 2.63 -22.17
CA GLN A 97 -23.19 1.83 -21.74
C GLN A 97 -22.79 0.61 -20.91
N HIS A 98 -21.68 -0.04 -21.24
CA HIS A 98 -21.22 -1.24 -20.53
C HIS A 98 -20.43 -0.95 -19.24
N THR A 99 -19.67 0.14 -19.18
CA THR A 99 -18.72 0.41 -18.07
C THR A 99 -19.23 1.43 -17.04
N GLY A 100 -20.22 2.25 -17.38
CA GLY A 100 -20.70 3.34 -16.52
C GLY A 100 -19.68 4.47 -16.29
N MET A 101 -18.51 4.41 -16.93
CA MET A 101 -17.45 5.40 -16.80
C MET A 101 -17.76 6.70 -17.56
N ASN A 102 -17.18 7.81 -17.09
CA ASN A 102 -17.15 9.05 -17.88
C ASN A 102 -16.39 8.79 -19.19
N GLY A 103 -16.95 9.21 -20.33
CA GLY A 103 -16.43 8.90 -21.66
C GLY A 103 -14.96 9.24 -21.88
N GLN A 104 -14.41 10.25 -21.19
CA GLN A 104 -12.98 10.59 -21.30
C GLN A 104 -12.05 9.58 -20.58
N ALA A 105 -12.49 9.05 -19.44
CA ALA A 105 -11.74 8.03 -18.71
C ALA A 105 -11.75 6.71 -19.49
N ALA A 106 -12.93 6.29 -19.96
CA ALA A 106 -13.08 5.11 -20.81
C ALA A 106 -12.26 5.20 -22.10
N ALA A 107 -12.28 6.35 -22.79
CA ALA A 107 -11.47 6.54 -24.01
C ALA A 107 -9.97 6.42 -23.73
N ARG A 108 -9.51 6.94 -22.59
CA ARG A 108 -8.11 6.84 -22.18
C ARG A 108 -7.72 5.40 -21.90
N GLU A 109 -8.51 4.68 -21.11
CA GLU A 109 -8.26 3.29 -20.75
C GLU A 109 -8.16 2.39 -21.99
N GLN A 110 -9.14 2.50 -22.89
CA GLN A 110 -9.18 1.72 -24.12
C GLN A 110 -8.01 2.06 -25.06
N ARG A 111 -7.61 3.33 -25.12
CA ARG A 111 -6.40 3.73 -25.84
C ARG A 111 -5.16 3.04 -25.29
N TYR A 112 -4.96 3.05 -23.97
CA TYR A 112 -3.81 2.36 -23.37
C TYR A 112 -3.89 0.83 -23.58
N ALA A 113 -5.07 0.22 -23.44
CA ALA A 113 -5.26 -1.21 -23.70
C ALA A 113 -4.84 -1.58 -25.13
N PHE A 114 -5.23 -0.79 -26.14
CA PHE A 114 -4.78 -1.00 -27.51
C PHE A 114 -3.27 -0.83 -27.67
N LEU A 115 -2.67 0.21 -27.08
CA LEU A 115 -1.23 0.44 -27.17
C LEU A 115 -0.43 -0.71 -26.54
N HIS A 116 -0.91 -1.27 -25.43
CA HIS A 116 -0.33 -2.47 -24.81
C HIS A 116 -0.47 -3.70 -25.71
N HIS A 117 -1.63 -3.90 -26.33
CA HIS A 117 -1.84 -5.01 -27.26
C HIS A 117 -0.88 -4.96 -28.46
N VAL A 118 -0.69 -3.77 -29.05
CA VAL A 118 0.29 -3.58 -30.13
C VAL A 118 1.71 -3.84 -29.64
N ALA A 119 2.05 -3.39 -28.42
CA ALA A 119 3.36 -3.66 -27.85
C ALA A 119 3.61 -5.17 -27.68
N GLU A 120 2.63 -5.93 -27.18
CA GLU A 120 2.72 -7.38 -27.05
C GLU A 120 2.87 -8.08 -28.41
N GLN A 121 2.07 -7.69 -29.41
CA GLN A 121 2.11 -8.26 -30.77
C GLN A 121 3.50 -8.16 -31.41
N TYR A 122 4.20 -7.04 -31.20
CA TYR A 122 5.50 -6.76 -31.81
C TYR A 122 6.68 -7.02 -30.87
N GLY A 123 6.44 -7.50 -29.64
CA GLY A 123 7.48 -7.67 -28.62
C GLY A 123 8.18 -6.36 -28.28
N ALA A 124 7.43 -5.26 -28.25
CA ALA A 124 7.95 -3.93 -27.95
C ALA A 124 8.25 -3.77 -26.45
N THR A 125 9.41 -3.18 -26.16
CA THR A 125 9.85 -2.89 -24.79
C THR A 125 9.44 -1.49 -24.34
N HIS A 126 9.14 -0.59 -25.30
CA HIS A 126 8.84 0.81 -25.02
C HIS A 126 7.58 1.29 -25.73
N LEU A 127 6.88 2.24 -25.10
CA LEU A 127 5.76 2.99 -25.63
C LEU A 127 6.03 4.49 -25.54
N ALA A 128 6.20 5.15 -26.69
CA ALA A 128 6.49 6.57 -26.78
C ALA A 128 5.22 7.41 -26.90
N LEU A 129 5.14 8.46 -26.06
CA LEU A 129 4.02 9.40 -26.00
C LEU A 129 4.53 10.83 -26.21
N ALA A 130 3.82 11.61 -27.01
CA ALA A 130 4.21 12.97 -27.40
C ALA A 130 3.86 14.06 -26.37
N HIS A 131 3.80 13.71 -25.08
CA HIS A 131 3.53 14.70 -24.03
C HIS A 131 4.69 15.70 -23.93
N HIS A 132 4.36 16.99 -23.88
CA HIS A 132 5.34 18.07 -23.92
C HIS A 132 5.37 18.93 -22.63
N ALA A 133 6.22 19.96 -22.58
CA ALA A 133 6.42 20.78 -21.39
C ALA A 133 5.16 21.54 -20.96
N ASP A 134 4.34 22.02 -21.90
CA ASP A 134 3.07 22.68 -21.58
C ASP A 134 2.05 21.68 -20.99
N ASP A 135 1.99 20.44 -21.49
CA ASP A 135 1.17 19.38 -20.90
C ASP A 135 1.57 19.08 -19.45
N GLN A 136 2.87 19.13 -19.17
CA GLN A 136 3.39 18.98 -17.81
C GLN A 136 2.94 20.14 -16.92
N ALA A 137 3.05 21.38 -17.39
CA ALA A 137 2.60 22.56 -16.64
C ALA A 137 1.09 22.52 -16.36
N GLU A 138 0.27 22.13 -17.34
CA GLU A 138 -1.16 21.88 -17.16
C GLU A 138 -1.41 20.82 -16.08
N THR A 139 -0.69 19.70 -16.14
CA THR A 139 -0.85 18.59 -15.19
C THR A 139 -0.47 19.02 -13.77
N VAL A 140 0.64 19.74 -13.61
CA VAL A 140 1.09 20.27 -12.31
C VAL A 140 0.04 21.24 -11.76
N MET A 141 -0.48 22.16 -12.57
CA MET A 141 -1.50 23.11 -12.16
C MET A 141 -2.81 22.40 -11.76
N MET A 142 -3.27 21.43 -12.55
CA MET A 142 -4.45 20.62 -12.22
C MET A 142 -4.29 19.92 -10.87
N ARG A 143 -3.12 19.33 -10.61
CA ARG A 143 -2.84 18.62 -9.37
C ARG A 143 -2.68 19.55 -8.18
N LEU A 144 -2.13 20.74 -8.40
CA LEU A 144 -2.07 21.81 -7.39
C LEU A 144 -3.47 22.25 -6.97
N ILE A 145 -4.35 22.54 -7.93
CA ILE A 145 -5.74 22.93 -7.65
C ILE A 145 -6.50 21.81 -6.92
N ARG A 146 -6.19 20.54 -7.22
CA ARG A 146 -6.76 19.38 -6.51
C ARG A 146 -6.20 19.21 -5.07
N GLY A 147 -5.17 19.94 -4.67
CA GLY A 147 -4.52 19.79 -3.36
C GLY A 147 -3.58 18.60 -3.25
N SER A 148 -2.94 18.19 -4.36
CA SER A 148 -2.00 17.07 -4.36
C SER A 148 -0.71 17.43 -3.60
N GLY A 149 -0.15 16.45 -2.88
CA GLY A 149 1.18 16.57 -2.25
C GLY A 149 2.34 16.49 -3.24
N ALA A 150 3.57 16.43 -2.72
CA ALA A 150 4.81 16.44 -3.52
C ALA A 150 4.83 15.39 -4.65
N SER A 151 4.37 14.16 -4.38
CA SER A 151 4.32 13.09 -5.39
C SER A 151 3.38 13.42 -6.56
N GLY A 152 2.27 14.12 -6.30
CA GLY A 152 1.38 14.58 -7.36
C GLY A 152 1.96 15.77 -8.10
N LEU A 153 2.54 16.72 -7.38
CA LEU A 153 3.14 17.92 -7.97
C LEU A 153 4.41 17.64 -8.80
N ALA A 154 5.03 16.46 -8.65
CA ALA A 154 6.05 15.96 -9.56
C ALA A 154 5.55 15.77 -11.02
N GLY A 155 4.24 15.88 -11.26
CA GLY A 155 3.67 15.84 -12.61
C GLY A 155 3.78 14.47 -13.27
N MET A 156 3.92 14.44 -14.59
CA MET A 156 4.21 13.22 -15.32
C MET A 156 5.71 12.88 -15.20
N ALA A 157 6.02 11.60 -14.98
CA ALA A 157 7.38 11.11 -15.06
C ALA A 157 7.86 11.05 -16.51
N ILE A 158 9.16 11.22 -16.75
CA ILE A 158 9.72 11.18 -18.10
C ILE A 158 9.68 9.77 -18.71
N HIS A 159 9.90 8.76 -17.87
CA HIS A 159 9.66 7.37 -18.16
C HIS A 159 8.99 6.71 -16.94
N ARG A 160 8.29 5.60 -17.15
CA ARG A 160 7.72 4.77 -16.08
C ARG A 160 7.42 3.38 -16.64
N THR A 161 7.65 2.35 -15.83
CA THR A 161 7.30 0.98 -16.20
C THR A 161 5.84 0.67 -15.81
N GLU A 162 5.07 0.11 -16.74
CA GLU A 162 3.70 -0.35 -16.52
C GLU A 162 3.49 -1.67 -17.27
N LYS A 163 3.12 -2.75 -16.55
CA LYS A 163 2.89 -4.10 -17.14
C LYS A 163 4.06 -4.59 -18.04
N ASN A 164 5.30 -4.43 -17.58
CA ASN A 164 6.54 -4.75 -18.32
C ASN A 164 6.79 -3.92 -19.60
N LEU A 165 6.06 -2.81 -19.79
CA LEU A 165 6.25 -1.87 -20.88
C LEU A 165 6.77 -0.54 -20.34
N GLU A 166 7.82 0.01 -20.95
CA GLU A 166 8.39 1.29 -20.54
C GLU A 166 7.73 2.46 -21.27
N LEU A 167 6.97 3.28 -20.56
CA LEU A 167 6.24 4.42 -21.12
C LEU A 167 7.11 5.68 -21.11
N ILE A 168 7.61 6.08 -22.27
CA ILE A 168 8.56 7.17 -22.42
C ILE A 168 7.91 8.44 -23.00
N ARG A 169 8.37 9.62 -22.55
CA ARG A 169 7.88 10.94 -22.97
C ARG A 169 9.05 11.82 -23.41
N PRO A 170 9.59 11.63 -24.63
CA PRO A 170 10.83 12.29 -25.05
C PRO A 170 10.70 13.82 -25.15
N PHE A 171 9.48 14.34 -25.31
CA PHE A 171 9.19 15.77 -25.45
C PHE A 171 8.84 16.47 -24.13
N LEU A 172 8.88 15.79 -22.98
CA LEU A 172 8.34 16.33 -21.73
C LEU A 172 9.01 17.63 -21.23
N ARG A 173 10.17 17.99 -21.79
CA ARG A 173 10.91 19.24 -21.51
C ARG A 173 11.09 20.11 -22.77
N ILE A 174 10.26 19.89 -23.78
CA ILE A 174 10.22 20.63 -25.04
C ILE A 174 8.91 21.39 -25.09
N ASN A 175 8.95 22.67 -25.45
CA ASN A 175 7.76 23.49 -25.51
C ASN A 175 7.00 23.23 -26.82
N LYS A 176 5.69 23.39 -26.80
CA LYS A 176 4.86 23.22 -27.99
C LYS A 176 5.28 24.12 -29.16
N THR A 177 5.76 25.32 -28.89
CA THR A 177 6.26 26.25 -29.91
C THR A 177 7.44 25.67 -30.71
N ASP A 178 8.33 24.93 -30.04
CA ASP A 178 9.48 24.29 -30.70
C ASP A 178 9.02 23.12 -31.59
N LEU A 179 7.99 22.39 -31.17
CA LEU A 179 7.40 21.29 -31.93
C LEU A 179 6.70 21.80 -33.19
N MET A 180 5.91 22.88 -33.07
CA MET A 180 5.25 23.53 -34.21
C MET A 180 6.28 24.03 -35.23
N ALA A 181 7.30 24.78 -34.77
CA ALA A 181 8.36 25.28 -35.64
C ALA A 181 9.14 24.14 -36.34
N TYR A 182 9.28 22.99 -35.67
CA TYR A 182 9.88 21.81 -36.28
C TYR A 182 9.01 21.19 -37.37
N CYS A 183 7.70 21.06 -37.13
CA CYS A 183 6.75 20.58 -38.14
C CYS A 183 6.77 21.46 -39.38
N ASP A 184 6.70 22.78 -39.20
CA ASP A 184 6.71 23.77 -40.29
C ASP A 184 8.02 23.69 -41.09
N ALA A 185 9.16 23.66 -40.41
CA ALA A 185 10.47 23.61 -41.05
C ALA A 185 10.76 22.26 -41.75
N SER A 186 10.09 21.19 -41.34
CA SER A 186 10.28 19.84 -41.88
C SER A 186 9.17 19.44 -42.87
N GLY A 187 8.18 20.30 -43.10
CA GLY A 187 7.05 20.03 -43.99
C GLY A 187 6.18 18.86 -43.51
N ILE A 188 6.11 18.61 -42.20
CA ILE A 188 5.36 17.48 -41.64
C ILE A 188 3.87 17.80 -41.70
N ALA A 189 3.11 16.94 -42.38
CA ALA A 189 1.65 17.02 -42.37
C ALA A 189 1.10 16.63 -40.98
N TYR A 190 0.19 17.43 -40.45
CA TYR A 190 -0.53 17.15 -39.21
C TYR A 190 -1.95 17.71 -39.28
N ALA A 191 -2.85 17.13 -38.49
CA ALA A 191 -4.20 17.62 -38.31
C ALA A 191 -4.30 18.61 -37.15
N ILE A 192 -5.22 19.58 -37.26
CA ILE A 192 -5.52 20.55 -36.20
C ILE A 192 -6.88 20.19 -35.60
N ASP A 193 -6.88 19.70 -34.36
CA ASP A 193 -8.13 19.39 -33.66
C ASP A 193 -8.77 20.66 -33.10
N GLN A 194 -9.90 21.07 -33.67
CA GLN A 194 -10.70 22.22 -33.25
C GLN A 194 -11.25 22.10 -31.83
N SER A 195 -11.32 20.90 -31.25
CA SER A 195 -11.79 20.73 -29.87
C SER A 195 -10.81 21.23 -28.81
N ASN A 196 -9.56 21.52 -29.21
CA ASN A 196 -8.58 22.16 -28.34
C ASN A 196 -9.01 23.57 -27.90
N ASP A 197 -9.89 24.23 -28.65
CA ASP A 197 -10.43 25.55 -28.31
C ASP A 197 -11.67 25.47 -27.40
N SER A 198 -12.16 24.26 -27.13
CA SER A 198 -13.34 24.06 -26.28
C SER A 198 -13.01 24.21 -24.80
N ARG A 199 -13.72 25.09 -24.09
CA ARG A 199 -13.64 25.26 -22.63
C ARG A 199 -14.41 24.22 -21.82
N LYS A 200 -14.93 23.16 -22.46
CA LYS A 200 -15.70 22.11 -21.80
C LYS A 200 -14.87 21.32 -20.78
N TYR A 201 -13.57 21.19 -21.02
CA TYR A 201 -12.66 20.39 -20.19
C TYR A 201 -11.78 21.27 -19.31
N VAL A 202 -11.63 20.89 -18.04
CA VAL A 202 -10.79 21.61 -17.05
C VAL A 202 -9.37 21.82 -17.56
N ARG A 203 -8.80 20.83 -18.26
CA ARG A 203 -7.46 20.95 -18.84
C ARG A 203 -7.37 22.08 -19.87
N ASN A 204 -8.39 22.23 -20.72
CA ASN A 204 -8.43 23.30 -21.71
C ASN A 204 -8.64 24.68 -21.05
N GLN A 205 -9.45 24.76 -19.98
CA GLN A 205 -9.59 26.00 -19.19
C GLN A 205 -8.25 26.42 -18.58
N ILE A 206 -7.46 25.46 -18.08
CA ILE A 206 -6.12 25.75 -17.55
C ILE A 206 -5.20 26.28 -18.64
N ARG A 207 -5.20 25.66 -19.82
CA ARG A 207 -4.39 26.09 -20.97
C ARG A 207 -4.78 27.47 -21.50
N LEU A 208 -6.08 27.73 -21.67
CA LEU A 208 -6.61 28.90 -22.38
C LEU A 208 -6.81 30.11 -21.47
N ASP A 209 -7.13 29.89 -20.19
CA ASP A 209 -7.53 30.96 -19.29
C ASP A 209 -6.51 31.12 -18.14
N VAL A 210 -6.17 30.03 -17.42
CA VAL A 210 -5.34 30.11 -16.19
C VAL A 210 -3.86 30.37 -16.47
N LEU A 211 -3.22 29.54 -17.30
CA LEU A 211 -1.79 29.68 -17.59
C LEU A 211 -1.47 31.03 -18.28
N PRO A 212 -2.26 31.52 -19.26
CA PRO A 212 -2.04 32.84 -19.84
C PRO A 212 -2.22 33.97 -18.83
N PHE A 213 -3.22 33.89 -17.95
CA PHE A 213 -3.41 34.87 -16.87
C PHE A 213 -2.20 34.91 -15.93
N LEU A 214 -1.71 33.75 -15.48
CA LEU A 214 -0.50 33.68 -14.66
C LEU A 214 0.77 34.11 -15.42
N GLY A 215 0.77 33.93 -16.74
CA GLY A 215 1.80 34.41 -17.66
C GLY A 215 1.99 35.94 -17.61
N GLN A 216 0.95 36.69 -17.24
CA GLN A 216 1.04 38.15 -17.04
C GLN A 216 1.95 38.53 -15.87
N TYR A 217 2.05 37.67 -14.85
CA TYR A 217 2.92 37.86 -13.69
C TYR A 217 4.29 37.20 -13.88
N ASN A 218 4.32 36.06 -14.55
CA ASN A 218 5.55 35.34 -14.87
C ASN A 218 5.49 34.77 -16.28
N GLN A 219 6.14 35.45 -17.23
CA GLN A 219 6.21 35.03 -18.63
C GLN A 219 6.84 33.64 -18.82
N GLN A 220 7.57 33.13 -17.82
CA GLN A 220 8.17 31.79 -17.82
C GLN A 220 7.41 30.81 -16.91
N ILE A 221 6.11 31.02 -16.65
CA ILE A 221 5.33 30.19 -15.74
C ILE A 221 5.38 28.70 -16.10
N THR A 222 5.27 28.35 -17.38
CA THR A 222 5.40 26.96 -17.86
C THR A 222 6.75 26.36 -17.47
N LYS A 223 7.85 27.10 -17.68
CA LYS A 223 9.20 26.66 -17.31
C LYS A 223 9.37 26.56 -15.79
N ALA A 224 8.79 27.49 -15.03
CA ALA A 224 8.82 27.47 -13.57
C ALA A 224 8.08 26.24 -13.01
N LEU A 225 6.90 25.91 -13.54
CA LEU A 225 6.12 24.73 -13.14
C LEU A 225 6.84 23.43 -13.49
N ASN A 226 7.46 23.34 -14.68
CA ASN A 226 8.29 22.20 -15.05
C ASN A 226 9.48 22.00 -14.09
N ARG A 227 10.21 23.08 -13.77
CA ARG A 227 11.31 23.04 -12.81
C ARG A 227 10.85 22.60 -11.42
N THR A 228 9.70 23.09 -10.96
CA THR A 228 9.11 22.66 -9.69
C THR A 228 8.80 21.16 -9.71
N ALA A 229 8.24 20.66 -10.81
CA ALA A 229 7.97 19.23 -10.97
C ALA A 229 9.25 18.38 -10.95
N ASP A 230 10.34 18.85 -11.59
CA ASP A 230 11.64 18.19 -11.58
C ASP A 230 12.22 18.06 -10.17
N LEU A 231 12.25 19.17 -9.42
CA LEU A 231 12.76 19.21 -8.05
C LEU A 231 11.94 18.29 -7.13
N LEU A 232 10.61 18.40 -7.19
CA LEU A 232 9.72 17.58 -6.38
C LEU A 232 9.77 16.10 -6.77
N GLY A 233 10.00 15.79 -8.04
CA GLY A 233 10.21 14.42 -8.52
C GLY A 233 11.45 13.80 -7.88
N ALA A 234 12.60 14.45 -8.02
CA ALA A 234 13.86 13.97 -7.45
C ALA A 234 13.79 13.81 -5.91
N ASP A 235 13.23 14.80 -5.21
CA ASP A 235 13.06 14.74 -3.75
C ASP A 235 12.11 13.61 -3.35
N ASN A 236 11.00 13.42 -4.10
CA ASN A 236 10.06 12.35 -3.83
C ASN A 236 10.68 10.97 -4.03
N ASP A 237 11.44 10.78 -5.12
CA ASP A 237 12.07 9.51 -5.45
C ASP A 237 13.09 9.10 -4.39
N TYR A 238 13.95 10.04 -3.96
CA TYR A 238 14.90 9.79 -2.87
C TYR A 238 14.20 9.44 -1.55
N LEU A 239 13.16 10.20 -1.18
CA LEU A 239 12.41 9.93 0.05
C LEU A 239 11.65 8.60 -0.01
N GLU A 240 11.18 8.19 -1.18
CA GLU A 240 10.54 6.89 -1.39
C GLU A 240 11.55 5.75 -1.21
N GLN A 241 12.74 5.85 -1.79
CA GLN A 241 13.82 4.87 -1.62
C GLN A 241 14.20 4.70 -0.15
N VAL A 242 14.43 5.80 0.57
CA VAL A 242 14.75 5.78 2.01
C VAL A 242 13.58 5.19 2.81
N ALA A 243 12.33 5.47 2.43
CA ALA A 243 11.16 4.92 3.09
C ALA A 243 11.06 3.40 2.90
N VAL A 244 11.26 2.89 1.68
CA VAL A 244 11.23 1.45 1.40
C VAL A 244 12.33 0.71 2.18
N GLU A 245 13.57 1.20 2.13
CA GLU A 245 14.71 0.60 2.83
C GLU A 245 14.48 0.54 4.34
N ARG A 246 14.06 1.66 4.94
CA ARG A 246 13.77 1.74 6.38
C ARG A 246 12.59 0.86 6.78
N LEU A 247 11.53 0.84 5.97
CA LEU A 247 10.33 0.07 6.27
C LEU A 247 10.64 -1.43 6.29
N GLN A 248 11.41 -1.92 5.32
CA GLN A 248 11.84 -3.34 5.26
C GLN A 248 12.59 -3.78 6.52
N ALA A 249 13.32 -2.88 7.17
CA ALA A 249 14.05 -3.20 8.40
C ALA A 249 13.15 -3.28 9.66
N ILE A 250 12.00 -2.60 9.67
CA ILE A 250 11.15 -2.45 10.87
C ILE A 250 9.82 -3.20 10.79
N VAL A 251 9.39 -3.57 9.59
CA VAL A 251 8.11 -4.25 9.36
C VAL A 251 8.29 -5.77 9.37
N LYS A 252 7.36 -6.46 10.02
CA LYS A 252 7.26 -7.92 10.02
C LYS A 252 5.92 -8.33 9.39
N SER A 253 5.94 -9.34 8.52
CA SER A 253 4.71 -9.94 8.02
C SER A 253 4.12 -10.84 9.10
N ASP A 254 2.85 -10.65 9.46
CA ASP A 254 2.14 -11.47 10.45
C ASP A 254 0.68 -11.68 10.02
N ARG A 255 0.17 -12.92 10.04
CA ARG A 255 -1.23 -13.28 9.77
C ARG A 255 -1.87 -12.57 8.57
N GLY A 256 -1.18 -12.52 7.43
CA GLY A 256 -1.70 -11.87 6.22
C GLY A 256 -1.62 -10.34 6.19
N GLY A 257 -1.14 -9.71 7.26
CA GLY A 257 -0.91 -8.28 7.41
C GLY A 257 0.54 -7.89 7.77
N TYR A 258 0.72 -6.65 8.23
CA TYR A 258 2.01 -6.08 8.60
C TYR A 258 2.00 -5.56 10.03
N ARG A 259 3.00 -5.98 10.82
CA ARG A 259 3.25 -5.51 12.18
C ARG A 259 4.54 -4.69 12.25
N LEU A 260 4.54 -3.63 13.05
CA LEU A 260 5.73 -2.85 13.37
C LEU A 260 5.70 -2.37 14.83
N GLU A 261 6.89 -2.05 15.36
CA GLU A 261 7.03 -1.46 16.69
C GLU A 261 6.78 0.06 16.64
N ARG A 262 6.01 0.56 17.61
CA ARG A 262 5.64 1.96 17.76
C ARG A 262 6.87 2.84 17.94
N LYS A 263 7.85 2.39 18.71
CA LYS A 263 9.11 3.10 18.93
C LYS A 263 9.85 3.36 17.62
N ASP A 264 9.89 2.36 16.73
CA ASP A 264 10.59 2.46 15.44
C ASP A 264 9.85 3.41 14.49
N PHE A 265 8.51 3.34 14.48
CA PHE A 265 7.69 4.30 13.74
C PHE A 265 7.87 5.74 14.25
N GLN A 266 7.80 5.94 15.57
CA GLN A 266 7.94 7.25 16.21
C GLN A 266 9.35 7.83 16.04
N GLY A 267 10.38 6.99 16.03
CA GLY A 267 11.77 7.41 15.81
C GLY A 267 12.04 7.91 14.39
N ALA A 268 11.18 7.55 13.42
CA ALA A 268 11.30 8.04 12.06
C ALA A 268 10.77 9.48 11.91
N HIS A 269 11.37 10.23 10.97
CA HIS A 269 10.89 11.58 10.64
C HIS A 269 9.45 11.54 10.11
N VAL A 270 8.67 12.60 10.34
CA VAL A 270 7.24 12.69 9.96
C VAL A 270 6.99 12.40 8.46
N ALA A 271 7.94 12.78 7.60
CA ALA A 271 7.88 12.48 6.17
C ALA A 271 7.92 10.96 5.90
N LEU A 272 8.78 10.23 6.61
CA LEU A 272 8.88 8.78 6.50
C LEU A 272 7.68 8.09 7.15
N GLN A 273 7.19 8.57 8.30
CA GLN A 273 5.97 8.04 8.93
C GLN A 273 4.78 8.01 7.96
N ARG A 274 4.55 9.11 7.23
CA ARG A 274 3.48 9.21 6.22
C ARG A 274 3.70 8.23 5.06
N ARG A 275 4.95 8.08 4.60
CA ARG A 275 5.31 7.13 3.53
C ARG A 275 5.21 5.69 3.96
N PHE A 276 5.61 5.34 5.19
CA PHE A 276 5.44 4.00 5.75
C PHE A 276 3.97 3.58 5.73
N ILE A 277 3.07 4.46 6.21
CA ILE A 277 1.63 4.20 6.15
C ILE A 277 1.21 3.97 4.70
N LYS A 278 1.56 4.87 3.78
CA LYS A 278 1.18 4.74 2.36
C LYS A 278 1.70 3.44 1.72
N LEU A 279 2.96 3.07 1.99
CA LEU A 279 3.59 1.85 1.49
C LEU A 279 2.90 0.60 2.03
N ILE A 280 2.70 0.50 3.35
CA ILE A 280 2.00 -0.63 3.98
C ILE A 280 0.61 -0.81 3.37
N LEU A 281 -0.16 0.29 3.23
CA LEU A 281 -1.49 0.23 2.63
C LEU A 281 -1.44 -0.16 1.15
N SER A 282 -0.44 0.30 0.40
CA SER A 282 -0.26 -0.12 -0.99
C SER A 282 0.04 -1.61 -1.11
N TYR A 283 0.85 -2.17 -0.21
CA TYR A 283 1.17 -3.60 -0.20
C TYR A 283 -0.02 -4.48 0.21
N LEU A 284 -0.89 -3.98 1.09
CA LEU A 284 -2.15 -4.64 1.42
C LEU A 284 -3.17 -4.54 0.28
N ALA A 285 -3.23 -3.38 -0.39
CA ALA A 285 -4.15 -3.13 -1.50
C ALA A 285 -3.75 -3.85 -2.80
N GLN A 286 -2.46 -4.11 -3.06
CA GLN A 286 -2.02 -4.88 -4.23
C GLN A 286 -2.59 -6.32 -4.28
N LYS A 287 -3.14 -6.83 -3.17
CA LYS A 287 -3.89 -8.09 -3.14
C LYS A 287 -5.36 -7.96 -3.58
N MET A 288 -5.85 -6.74 -3.80
CA MET A 288 -7.25 -6.41 -4.13
C MET A 288 -7.28 -5.30 -5.20
N ASP A 289 -7.48 -5.69 -6.46
CA ASP A 289 -7.59 -4.85 -7.68
C ASP A 289 -8.39 -3.52 -7.51
N SER A 290 -7.79 -2.50 -6.91
CA SER A 290 -8.39 -1.16 -6.81
C SER A 290 -7.36 -0.04 -6.62
N ASP A 291 -7.63 1.08 -7.29
CA ASP A 291 -6.81 2.28 -7.48
C ASP A 291 -5.93 2.68 -6.28
N THR A 292 -4.61 2.56 -6.46
CA THR A 292 -3.54 2.94 -5.53
C THR A 292 -3.40 4.45 -5.27
N ASP A 293 -4.32 5.28 -5.76
CA ASP A 293 -4.34 6.74 -5.55
C ASP A 293 -5.33 7.20 -4.44
N ALA A 294 -6.02 6.27 -3.77
CA ALA A 294 -7.19 6.59 -2.94
C ALA A 294 -6.99 6.67 -1.41
N PHE A 295 -5.76 6.90 -0.91
CA PHE A 295 -5.56 7.18 0.51
C PHE A 295 -5.43 8.69 0.76
N ASP A 296 -6.56 9.27 1.19
CA ASP A 296 -6.69 10.68 1.57
C ASP A 296 -5.65 11.10 2.62
N TYR A 297 -5.13 12.33 2.51
CA TYR A 297 -4.20 12.93 3.46
C TYR A 297 -4.74 12.84 4.89
N ASP A 298 -6.04 13.13 5.06
CA ASP A 298 -6.68 13.11 6.37
C ASP A 298 -6.69 11.72 6.98
N LYS A 299 -6.84 10.67 6.16
CA LYS A 299 -6.74 9.27 6.63
C LYS A 299 -5.32 8.93 7.06
N ILE A 300 -4.32 9.29 6.27
CA ILE A 300 -2.91 9.04 6.61
C ILE A 300 -2.56 9.75 7.93
N GLU A 301 -3.00 11.00 8.09
CA GLU A 301 -2.73 11.76 9.30
C GLU A 301 -3.52 11.21 10.50
N ALA A 302 -4.77 10.76 10.33
CA ALA A 302 -5.53 10.08 11.37
C ALA A 302 -4.82 8.80 11.86
N ILE A 303 -4.28 7.99 10.95
CA ILE A 303 -3.46 6.81 11.29
C ILE A 303 -2.22 7.23 12.07
N ARG A 304 -1.48 8.22 11.56
CA ARG A 304 -0.24 8.71 12.18
C ARG A 304 -0.50 9.21 13.61
N GLN A 305 -1.54 10.01 13.80
CA GLN A 305 -1.92 10.54 15.12
C GLN A 305 -2.37 9.43 16.06
N GLY A 306 -3.19 8.49 15.56
CA GLY A 306 -3.61 7.30 16.31
C GLY A 306 -2.44 6.45 16.79
N ILE A 307 -1.38 6.35 15.98
CA ILE A 307 -0.14 5.64 16.31
C ILE A 307 0.70 6.40 17.34
N ILE A 308 0.79 7.73 17.24
CA ILE A 308 1.73 8.52 18.03
C ILE A 308 1.16 8.92 19.39
N GLN A 309 -0.15 9.16 19.50
CA GLN A 309 -0.81 9.66 20.70
C GLN A 309 -0.45 8.85 21.96
N THR A 310 -0.15 9.46 23.10
CA THR A 310 0.25 8.73 24.31
C THR A 310 -0.89 7.93 24.94
N GLN A 311 -2.12 8.44 24.82
CA GLN A 311 -3.34 7.83 25.32
C GLN A 311 -4.45 7.96 24.26
N PRO A 312 -5.41 7.02 24.18
CA PRO A 312 -5.47 5.74 24.90
C PRO A 312 -4.39 4.75 24.42
N THR A 313 -3.82 3.89 25.29
CA THR A 313 -2.75 2.94 24.89
C THR A 313 -3.19 1.88 23.87
N THR A 314 -4.50 1.72 23.67
CA THR A 314 -5.09 0.91 22.61
C THR A 314 -5.94 1.79 21.71
N TRP A 315 -5.81 1.63 20.40
CA TRP A 315 -6.53 2.42 19.42
C TRP A 315 -6.78 1.59 18.16
N LYS A 316 -7.89 1.83 17.47
CA LYS A 316 -8.26 1.14 16.23
C LYS A 316 -8.86 2.15 15.26
N LEU A 317 -8.55 1.98 13.97
CA LEU A 317 -9.16 2.73 12.89
C LEU A 317 -9.42 1.84 11.69
N ASP A 318 -10.64 1.93 11.19
CA ASP A 318 -11.04 1.31 9.94
C ASP A 318 -10.58 2.18 8.77
N ILE A 319 -9.70 1.63 7.93
CA ILE A 319 -9.12 2.36 6.79
C ILE A 319 -10.02 2.23 5.56
N SER A 320 -10.53 1.01 5.35
CA SER A 320 -11.45 0.63 4.29
C SER A 320 -12.42 -0.48 4.77
N GLU A 321 -13.26 -0.98 3.86
CA GLU A 321 -14.10 -2.17 4.09
C GLU A 321 -13.28 -3.41 4.47
N HIS A 322 -12.02 -3.49 4.00
CA HIS A 322 -11.21 -4.70 4.14
C HIS A 322 -9.97 -4.52 5.00
N ILE A 323 -9.56 -3.31 5.33
CA ILE A 323 -8.29 -3.03 6.03
C ILE A 323 -8.57 -2.22 7.30
N GLU A 324 -7.92 -2.61 8.40
CA GLU A 324 -7.89 -1.86 9.65
C GLU A 324 -6.46 -1.68 10.18
N CYS A 325 -6.24 -0.59 10.90
CA CYS A 325 -5.04 -0.37 11.69
C CYS A 325 -5.39 -0.45 13.17
N ILE A 326 -4.69 -1.30 13.90
CA ILE A 326 -4.80 -1.45 15.33
C ILE A 326 -3.48 -1.06 15.96
N ARG A 327 -3.54 -0.28 17.03
CA ARG A 327 -2.43 -0.10 17.95
C ARG A 327 -2.77 -0.76 19.28
N ALA A 328 -1.90 -1.65 19.73
CA ALA A 328 -1.95 -2.24 21.06
C ALA A 328 -0.61 -1.99 21.78
N TYR A 329 -0.60 -0.99 22.67
CA TYR A 329 0.60 -0.57 23.42
C TYR A 329 1.74 -0.12 22.49
N GLU A 330 2.77 -0.95 22.35
CA GLU A 330 3.95 -0.70 21.52
C GLU A 330 3.84 -1.36 20.15
N HIS A 331 2.82 -2.17 19.88
CA HIS A 331 2.65 -2.80 18.57
C HIS A 331 1.61 -2.09 17.72
N ILE A 332 1.90 -1.99 16.43
CA ILE A 332 1.00 -1.48 15.41
C ILE A 332 0.79 -2.59 14.39
N ASP A 333 -0.47 -2.90 14.12
CA ASP A 333 -0.90 -3.94 13.21
C ASP A 333 -1.75 -3.32 12.10
N PHE A 334 -1.39 -3.61 10.85
CA PHE A 334 -2.22 -3.36 9.68
C PHE A 334 -2.69 -4.70 9.14
N ILE A 335 -3.97 -5.01 9.26
CA ILE A 335 -4.53 -6.33 8.96
C ILE A 335 -5.80 -6.24 8.12
N HIS A 336 -6.16 -7.35 7.48
CA HIS A 336 -7.46 -7.48 6.84
C HIS A 336 -8.55 -7.80 7.87
N LYS A 337 -9.73 -7.18 7.76
CA LYS A 337 -10.84 -7.36 8.71
C LYS A 337 -11.36 -8.82 8.81
N HIS A 338 -11.10 -9.65 7.80
CA HIS A 338 -11.47 -11.07 7.84
C HIS A 338 -10.54 -11.94 8.70
N ASP A 339 -9.33 -11.46 9.02
CA ASP A 339 -8.38 -12.16 9.89
C ASP A 339 -8.63 -11.90 11.39
N SER A 340 -9.51 -10.93 11.72
CA SER A 340 -10.03 -10.73 13.06
C SER A 340 -11.27 -11.61 13.29
N GLN A 341 -11.12 -12.93 13.37
CA GLN A 341 -12.19 -13.77 13.90
C GLN A 341 -12.38 -13.46 15.39
N ASP A 342 -13.62 -13.15 15.77
CA ASP A 342 -14.03 -13.12 17.17
C ASP A 342 -13.63 -14.46 17.82
N PRO A 343 -12.96 -14.43 18.98
CA PRO A 343 -12.53 -15.66 19.60
C PRO A 343 -13.72 -16.49 20.04
N ALA A 344 -13.81 -17.70 19.48
CA ALA A 344 -14.77 -18.68 19.92
C ALA A 344 -14.63 -18.90 21.44
N SER A 345 -15.74 -18.72 22.16
CA SER A 345 -15.84 -19.09 23.57
C SER A 345 -15.53 -20.57 23.71
N TYR A 346 -14.58 -20.92 24.57
CA TYR A 346 -14.21 -22.28 24.90
C TYR A 346 -14.40 -22.55 26.40
N LEU A 347 -14.75 -23.79 26.71
CA LEU A 347 -14.88 -24.29 28.07
C LEU A 347 -14.51 -25.78 28.09
N TYR A 348 -13.47 -26.10 28.83
CA TYR A 348 -13.03 -27.48 29.08
C TYR A 348 -13.27 -27.83 30.54
N ARG A 349 -13.89 -28.98 30.81
CA ARG A 349 -14.08 -29.52 32.17
C ARG A 349 -13.17 -30.73 32.37
N MET A 350 -12.41 -30.69 33.46
CA MET A 350 -11.39 -31.68 33.79
C MET A 350 -11.81 -32.37 35.10
N GLU A 351 -12.48 -33.50 34.95
CA GLU A 351 -12.99 -34.31 36.09
C GLU A 351 -11.87 -35.11 36.78
N GLN A 352 -10.75 -35.32 36.10
CA GLN A 352 -9.65 -36.16 36.57
C GLN A 352 -8.63 -35.34 37.38
N ALA A 353 -8.04 -35.98 38.40
CA ALA A 353 -7.01 -35.38 39.25
C ALA A 353 -5.65 -35.14 38.54
N SER A 354 -5.48 -35.70 37.34
CA SER A 354 -4.32 -35.48 36.47
C SER A 354 -4.73 -35.56 35.00
N GLY A 355 -4.07 -34.83 34.12
CA GLY A 355 -4.30 -34.87 32.69
C GLY A 355 -3.58 -33.77 31.92
N GLU A 356 -3.82 -33.75 30.61
CA GLU A 356 -3.35 -32.69 29.72
C GLU A 356 -4.44 -32.26 28.74
N GLN A 357 -4.46 -30.98 28.39
CA GLN A 357 -5.47 -30.37 27.51
C GLN A 357 -4.83 -29.33 26.60
N SER A 358 -4.96 -29.53 25.29
CA SER A 358 -4.57 -28.52 24.31
C SER A 358 -5.56 -27.37 24.33
N LEU A 359 -5.06 -26.14 24.41
CA LEU A 359 -5.86 -24.92 24.44
C LEU A 359 -5.90 -24.25 23.05
N PRO A 360 -6.99 -23.57 22.68
CA PRO A 360 -7.13 -22.93 21.38
C PRO A 360 -6.24 -21.67 21.26
N ALA A 361 -6.16 -21.12 20.05
CA ALA A 361 -5.45 -19.88 19.73
C ALA A 361 -3.96 -19.87 20.15
N ASP A 362 -3.27 -20.99 19.95
CA ASP A 362 -1.85 -21.19 20.29
C ASP A 362 -1.50 -20.93 21.76
N ASN A 363 -2.48 -21.05 22.66
CA ASN A 363 -2.27 -20.88 24.10
C ASN A 363 -1.44 -22.02 24.72
N GLY A 364 -1.17 -23.10 23.98
CA GLY A 364 -0.30 -24.20 24.38
C GLY A 364 -1.03 -25.38 25.01
N LEU A 365 -0.26 -26.25 25.67
CA LEU A 365 -0.75 -27.45 26.33
C LEU A 365 -0.77 -27.22 27.85
N LEU A 366 -1.96 -27.26 28.45
CA LEU A 366 -2.10 -27.24 29.90
C LEU A 366 -1.97 -28.65 30.46
N ARG A 367 -1.10 -28.84 31.45
CA ARG A 367 -0.94 -30.09 32.20
C ARG A 367 -1.29 -29.87 33.66
N TRP A 368 -1.94 -30.84 34.27
CA TRP A 368 -2.18 -30.86 35.71
C TRP A 368 -1.93 -32.26 36.28
N GLU A 369 -1.39 -32.31 37.48
CA GLU A 369 -1.11 -33.57 38.19
C GLU A 369 -1.23 -33.41 39.71
N GLY A 370 -1.79 -34.43 40.36
CA GLY A 370 -1.78 -34.57 41.81
C GLY A 370 -0.44 -35.15 42.28
N ILE A 371 0.20 -34.49 43.25
CA ILE A 371 1.48 -34.89 43.83
C ILE A 371 1.27 -35.11 45.33
N GLN A 372 1.58 -36.29 45.81
CA GLN A 372 1.60 -36.57 47.25
C GLN A 372 2.91 -36.06 47.84
N GLN A 373 2.83 -35.14 48.80
CA GLN A 373 4.01 -34.54 49.41
C GLN A 373 4.57 -35.47 50.48
N ASP A 374 5.80 -35.96 50.27
CA ASP A 374 6.49 -36.78 51.27
C ASP A 374 6.96 -35.90 52.44
N SER A 375 6.49 -36.24 53.64
CA SER A 375 6.76 -35.55 54.91
C SER A 375 8.26 -35.33 55.22
N SER A 376 9.15 -36.08 54.56
CA SER A 376 10.60 -36.02 54.72
C SER A 376 11.31 -34.94 53.88
N LEU A 377 10.65 -34.39 52.85
CA LEU A 377 11.19 -33.37 51.94
C LEU A 377 10.39 -32.05 52.06
N LYS A 378 10.49 -31.39 53.22
CA LYS A 378 9.87 -30.07 53.49
C LYS A 378 10.56 -28.90 52.79
N SER A 379 11.07 -29.08 51.57
CA SER A 379 11.50 -27.94 50.74
C SER A 379 10.28 -27.33 50.07
N ARG A 380 9.97 -26.06 50.35
CA ARG A 380 8.91 -25.29 49.68
C ARG A 380 9.03 -25.44 48.16
N LEU A 381 8.14 -26.21 47.54
CA LEU A 381 8.04 -26.32 46.08
C LEU A 381 7.70 -24.93 45.53
N LYS A 382 8.68 -24.29 44.90
CA LYS A 382 8.51 -23.00 44.22
C LYS A 382 8.30 -23.27 42.73
N PRO A 383 7.36 -22.56 42.07
CA PRO A 383 7.25 -22.60 40.63
C PRO A 383 8.59 -22.27 39.95
N ARG A 384 8.97 -23.06 38.96
CA ARG A 384 10.17 -22.86 38.14
C ARG A 384 10.05 -21.64 37.25
N HIS A 385 8.83 -21.33 36.81
CA HIS A 385 8.51 -20.18 35.97
C HIS A 385 7.06 -19.73 36.14
N ARG A 386 6.73 -18.56 35.56
CA ARG A 386 5.38 -17.95 35.66
C ARG A 386 4.23 -18.78 35.06
N TYR A 387 4.54 -19.77 34.22
CA TYR A 387 3.59 -20.71 33.64
C TYR A 387 3.46 -22.01 34.45
N GLU A 388 3.86 -22.00 35.72
CA GLU A 388 3.67 -23.12 36.65
C GLU A 388 3.06 -22.61 37.96
N ALA A 389 2.16 -23.37 38.57
CA ALA A 389 1.55 -23.05 39.84
C ALA A 389 1.19 -24.31 40.63
N TYR A 390 1.28 -24.23 41.97
CA TYR A 390 0.95 -25.30 42.90
C TYR A 390 -0.21 -24.89 43.80
N PHE A 391 -1.17 -25.77 44.01
CA PHE A 391 -2.34 -25.54 44.85
C PHE A 391 -2.48 -26.66 45.88
N ASP A 392 -3.06 -26.38 47.04
CA ASP A 392 -3.52 -27.45 47.94
C ASP A 392 -4.69 -28.19 47.27
N ALA A 393 -4.47 -29.47 46.93
CA ALA A 393 -5.44 -30.27 46.21
C ALA A 393 -6.73 -30.50 47.02
N ASN A 394 -6.65 -30.53 48.36
CA ASN A 394 -7.81 -30.72 49.22
C ASN A 394 -8.73 -29.49 49.25
N SER A 395 -8.15 -28.31 49.00
CA SER A 395 -8.89 -27.04 48.95
C SER A 395 -9.51 -26.78 47.57
N VAL A 396 -9.12 -27.51 46.53
CA VAL A 396 -9.62 -27.33 45.16
C VAL A 396 -10.79 -28.29 44.89
N LYS A 397 -11.92 -27.75 44.42
CA LYS A 397 -13.10 -28.55 44.06
C LYS A 397 -13.10 -28.92 42.58
N LEU A 398 -13.08 -30.21 42.26
CA LEU A 398 -13.19 -30.71 40.89
C LEU A 398 -14.64 -30.67 40.37
N PRO A 399 -14.86 -30.53 39.04
CA PRO A 399 -13.84 -30.44 37.98
C PRO A 399 -13.09 -29.11 37.95
N LEU A 400 -11.84 -29.14 37.46
CA LEU A 400 -11.19 -27.92 37.00
C LEU A 400 -11.86 -27.46 35.71
N VAL A 401 -12.10 -26.17 35.58
CA VAL A 401 -12.70 -25.59 34.37
C VAL A 401 -11.72 -24.61 33.76
N VAL A 402 -11.42 -24.80 32.47
CA VAL A 402 -10.58 -23.88 31.69
C VAL A 402 -11.44 -23.20 30.66
N ARG A 403 -11.51 -21.87 30.74
CA ARG A 403 -12.37 -21.06 29.87
C ARG A 403 -11.75 -19.70 29.58
N ASN A 404 -12.30 -18.99 28.61
CA ASN A 404 -12.05 -17.57 28.41
C ASN A 404 -12.57 -16.76 29.62
N ARG A 405 -12.09 -15.51 29.74
CA ARG A 405 -12.64 -14.56 30.71
C ARG A 405 -14.14 -14.33 30.47
N ARG A 406 -14.89 -14.09 31.54
CA ARG A 406 -16.28 -13.64 31.50
C ARG A 406 -16.39 -12.20 32.02
N PRO A 407 -17.33 -11.39 31.51
CA PRO A 407 -17.62 -10.08 32.09
C PRO A 407 -17.96 -10.23 33.58
N GLY A 408 -17.29 -9.45 34.43
CA GLY A 408 -17.49 -9.49 35.88
C GLY A 408 -16.58 -10.44 36.64
N ASP A 409 -15.75 -11.25 35.97
CA ASP A 409 -14.78 -12.14 36.64
C ASP A 409 -13.89 -11.36 37.63
N ARG A 410 -13.76 -11.90 38.85
CA ARG A 410 -12.93 -11.34 39.92
C ARG A 410 -12.05 -12.41 40.54
N MET A 411 -10.84 -12.02 40.91
CA MET A 411 -9.83 -12.91 41.48
C MET A 411 -9.27 -12.30 42.76
N ARG A 412 -9.08 -13.12 43.80
CA ARG A 412 -8.29 -12.75 44.98
C ARG A 412 -6.83 -13.02 44.67
N ILE A 413 -5.99 -11.99 44.58
CA ILE A 413 -4.60 -12.14 44.12
C ILE A 413 -3.72 -12.53 45.31
N LEU A 414 -2.86 -13.53 45.14
CA LEU A 414 -1.90 -13.93 46.17
C LEU A 414 -1.00 -12.75 46.57
N GLY A 415 -0.93 -12.44 47.87
CA GLY A 415 -0.09 -11.37 48.42
C GLY A 415 -0.71 -9.97 48.45
N LEU A 416 -1.95 -9.79 47.98
CA LEU A 416 -2.69 -8.53 48.08
C LEU A 416 -3.98 -8.73 48.89
N ASN A 417 -4.31 -7.77 49.76
CA ASN A 417 -5.59 -7.77 50.47
C ASN A 417 -6.71 -7.32 49.53
N GLY A 418 -7.57 -8.24 49.10
CA GLY A 418 -8.81 -7.93 48.38
C GLY A 418 -9.06 -8.76 47.11
N THR A 419 -10.03 -8.32 46.31
CA THR A 419 -10.36 -8.89 45.00
C THR A 419 -10.12 -7.86 43.91
N LYS A 420 -9.67 -8.30 42.73
CA LYS A 420 -9.49 -7.45 41.55
C LYS A 420 -10.26 -8.02 40.36
N LYS A 421 -10.79 -7.17 39.49
CA LYS A 421 -11.42 -7.65 38.24
C LYS A 421 -10.34 -8.23 37.34
N VAL A 422 -10.65 -9.34 36.66
CA VAL A 422 -9.73 -9.96 35.71
C VAL A 422 -9.38 -9.02 34.56
N GLN A 423 -10.33 -8.17 34.14
CA GLN A 423 -10.06 -7.11 33.16
C GLN A 423 -8.98 -6.12 33.61
N ASP A 424 -9.00 -5.69 34.87
CA ASP A 424 -7.99 -4.78 35.42
C ASP A 424 -6.64 -5.47 35.55
N ILE A 425 -6.62 -6.77 35.85
CA ILE A 425 -5.38 -7.58 35.85
C ILE A 425 -4.76 -7.59 34.45
N PHE A 426 -5.56 -7.86 33.41
CA PHE A 426 -5.06 -7.85 32.03
C PHE A 426 -4.57 -6.48 31.57
N ILE A 427 -5.20 -5.39 32.01
CA ILE A 427 -4.77 -4.02 31.69
C ILE A 427 -3.41 -3.74 32.33
N ASP A 428 -3.25 -4.06 33.62
CA ASP A 428 -2.02 -3.84 34.37
C ASP A 428 -0.84 -4.64 33.82
N ASP A 429 -1.07 -5.90 33.46
CA ASP A 429 -0.08 -6.78 32.82
C ASP A 429 0.06 -6.53 31.31
N LYS A 430 -0.54 -5.45 30.78
CA LYS A 430 -0.44 -4.99 29.39
C LYS A 430 -0.80 -6.01 28.32
N ILE A 431 -1.74 -6.90 28.60
CA ILE A 431 -2.20 -7.90 27.64
C ILE A 431 -3.03 -7.23 26.55
N ALA A 432 -2.77 -7.50 25.27
CA ALA A 432 -3.50 -6.91 24.15
C ALA A 432 -4.98 -7.34 24.13
N PRO A 433 -5.96 -6.47 23.77
CA PRO A 433 -7.39 -6.78 23.84
C PRO A 433 -7.82 -8.08 23.17
N ASN A 434 -7.29 -8.37 21.97
CA ASN A 434 -7.55 -9.63 21.24
C ASN A 434 -7.09 -10.87 22.03
N LEU A 435 -5.93 -10.79 22.69
CA LEU A 435 -5.41 -11.86 23.54
C LEU A 435 -6.23 -12.01 24.82
N ARG A 436 -6.77 -10.93 25.40
CA ARG A 436 -7.58 -10.99 26.64
C ARG A 436 -8.82 -11.86 26.49
N GLU A 437 -9.48 -11.76 25.33
CA GLU A 437 -10.68 -12.55 25.05
C GLU A 437 -10.35 -14.03 24.82
N GLN A 438 -9.12 -14.35 24.41
CA GLN A 438 -8.67 -15.72 24.15
C GLN A 438 -7.93 -16.36 25.34
N TRP A 439 -7.47 -15.56 26.30
CA TRP A 439 -6.56 -16.04 27.35
C TRP A 439 -7.25 -17.01 28.31
N PRO A 440 -6.60 -18.13 28.67
CA PRO A 440 -7.20 -19.11 29.57
C PRO A 440 -7.29 -18.58 31.01
N VAL A 441 -8.43 -18.85 31.63
CA VAL A 441 -8.70 -18.68 33.05
C VAL A 441 -9.08 -20.05 33.61
N ILE A 442 -8.40 -20.46 34.68
CA ILE A 442 -8.64 -21.75 35.33
C ILE A 442 -9.42 -21.52 36.62
N THR A 443 -10.57 -22.18 36.73
CA THR A 443 -11.43 -22.16 37.91
C THR A 443 -11.61 -23.55 38.50
N ASP A 444 -12.07 -23.60 39.75
CA ASP A 444 -12.62 -24.81 40.34
C ASP A 444 -14.11 -24.99 39.95
N ALA A 445 -14.75 -26.02 40.48
CA ALA A 445 -16.17 -26.30 40.26
C ALA A 445 -17.13 -25.25 40.82
N THR A 446 -16.66 -24.36 41.69
CA THR A 446 -17.45 -23.24 42.24
C THR A 446 -17.33 -21.96 41.41
N ASP A 447 -16.66 -22.02 40.25
CA ASP A 447 -16.28 -20.87 39.42
C ASP A 447 -15.32 -19.91 40.15
N THR A 448 -14.62 -20.39 41.19
CA THR A 448 -13.57 -19.64 41.87
C THR A 448 -12.29 -19.68 41.03
N ILE A 449 -11.81 -18.51 40.61
CA ILE A 449 -10.60 -18.41 39.78
C ILE A 449 -9.35 -18.79 40.60
N LEU A 450 -8.69 -19.86 40.16
CA LEU A 450 -7.45 -20.37 40.74
C LEU A 450 -6.23 -19.68 40.11
N TRP A 451 -6.21 -19.59 38.78
CA TRP A 451 -5.02 -19.20 38.05
C TRP A 451 -5.35 -18.55 36.70
N ILE A 452 -4.62 -17.49 36.39
CA ILE A 452 -4.52 -16.94 35.04
C ILE A 452 -3.08 -17.25 34.58
N PRO A 453 -2.87 -18.30 33.77
CA PRO A 453 -1.54 -18.79 33.43
C PRO A 453 -0.61 -17.72 32.87
N GLY A 454 0.60 -17.66 33.43
CA GLY A 454 1.59 -16.65 33.07
C GLY A 454 1.28 -15.25 33.56
N ILE A 455 0.16 -14.97 34.23
CA ILE A 455 -0.23 -13.62 34.63
C ILE A 455 -0.29 -13.51 36.14
N ARG A 456 -1.27 -14.14 36.79
CA ARG A 456 -1.45 -14.07 38.25
C ARG A 456 -2.02 -15.38 38.80
N ARG A 457 -1.62 -15.71 40.03
CA ARG A 457 -2.14 -16.82 40.85
C ARG A 457 -3.06 -16.28 41.94
N SER A 458 -4.12 -17.02 42.27
CA SER A 458 -5.03 -16.60 43.32
C SER A 458 -4.49 -16.95 44.71
N SER A 459 -5.03 -16.28 45.72
CA SER A 459 -4.83 -16.62 47.13
C SER A 459 -5.72 -17.80 47.58
N HIS A 460 -6.40 -18.48 46.66
CA HIS A 460 -7.20 -19.65 46.97
C HIS A 460 -6.33 -20.91 46.89
N ALA A 461 -6.64 -21.92 47.72
CA ALA A 461 -5.88 -23.16 47.81
C ALA A 461 -4.35 -22.92 47.93
N ILE A 462 -3.96 -22.10 48.91
CA ILE A 462 -2.55 -21.84 49.22
C ILE A 462 -1.93 -23.13 49.75
N VAL A 463 -0.69 -23.38 49.34
CA VAL A 463 0.10 -24.50 49.88
C VAL A 463 0.68 -24.04 51.21
N GLU A 464 0.22 -24.65 52.31
CA GLU A 464 0.67 -24.41 53.67
C GLU A 464 1.63 -25.52 54.13
N GLU A 465 2.18 -25.42 55.35
CA GLU A 465 3.18 -26.37 55.86
C GLU A 465 2.60 -27.77 56.16
N ASP A 466 1.29 -27.87 56.33
CA ASP A 466 0.53 -29.09 56.59
C ASP A 466 -0.14 -29.66 55.33
N THR A 467 0.02 -29.02 54.16
CA THR A 467 -0.50 -29.53 52.89
C THR A 467 0.18 -30.85 52.53
N THR A 468 -0.61 -31.92 52.40
CA THR A 468 -0.13 -33.28 52.09
C THR A 468 -0.38 -33.70 50.65
N GLN A 469 -1.33 -33.06 49.97
CA GLN A 469 -1.72 -33.34 48.59
C GLN A 469 -1.65 -32.04 47.78
N LEU A 470 -0.82 -32.03 46.76
CA LEU A 470 -0.59 -30.86 45.91
C LEU A 470 -1.20 -31.08 44.54
N LEU A 471 -1.78 -30.03 43.96
CA LEU A 471 -2.15 -29.97 42.56
C LEU A 471 -1.15 -29.07 41.85
N ARG A 472 -0.32 -29.65 40.98
CA ARG A 472 0.58 -28.92 40.10
C ARG A 472 -0.13 -28.65 38.78
N MET A 473 -0.07 -27.41 38.29
CA MET A 473 -0.54 -27.01 36.97
C MET A 473 0.56 -26.30 36.20
N GLU A 474 0.73 -26.64 34.92
CA GLU A 474 1.77 -26.11 34.04
C GLU A 474 1.22 -25.82 32.64
N LEU A 475 1.48 -24.63 32.10
CA LEU A 475 1.12 -24.26 30.74
C LEU A 475 2.35 -24.25 29.83
N CYS A 476 2.50 -25.28 29.00
CA CYS A 476 3.58 -25.42 28.04
C CYS A 476 3.23 -24.69 26.73
N LYS A 477 3.89 -23.57 26.44
CA LYS A 477 3.77 -22.90 25.14
C LYS A 477 4.71 -23.55 24.12
N GLN A 478 4.27 -23.67 22.86
CA GLN A 478 5.17 -24.06 21.76
C GLN A 478 6.23 -22.98 21.53
N GLU A 479 7.48 -23.40 21.29
CA GLU A 479 8.61 -22.50 21.00
C GLU A 479 8.29 -21.67 19.74
N GLY A 480 7.96 -20.39 19.96
CA GLY A 480 7.48 -19.45 18.94
C GLY A 480 6.55 -18.38 19.51
N SER A 481 5.83 -18.69 20.60
CA SER A 481 4.85 -17.81 21.25
C SER A 481 5.36 -17.18 22.55
N GLN A 482 6.67 -16.94 22.66
CA GLN A 482 7.22 -16.06 23.69
C GLN A 482 6.85 -14.61 23.32
N HIS A 483 5.60 -14.22 23.60
CA HIS A 483 5.29 -12.82 23.81
C HIS A 483 6.12 -12.37 25.01
N GLN A 484 7.28 -11.76 24.75
CA GLN A 484 7.99 -10.97 25.73
C GLN A 484 7.03 -9.87 26.18
N LEU A 485 6.67 -9.93 27.46
CA LEU A 485 5.82 -8.97 28.16
C LEU A 485 6.52 -7.63 28.34
#